data_AF-A0ABD7AHD7-F1
#
_entry.id   AF-A0ABD7AHD7-F1
#
_cell.length_a   1.000
_cell.length_b   1.000
_cell.length_c   1.000
_cell.angle_alpha   90.00
_cell.angle_beta   90.00
_cell.angle_gamma   90.00
#
_symmetry.space_group_name_H-M   'P 1'
#
loop_
_entity.id
_entity.type
_entity.pdbx_description
1 polymer ?
#
loop_
_entity_poly.entity_id
_entity_poly.type
_entity_poly.pdbx_seq_one_letter_code
_entity_poly.pdbx_strand_id
1 'polypeptide(L)'
;MIDLTLPLTDIHRHLDGNIRAQTILDLGRQFNLALPADTLDTLRPHVQVTSNEPNLVSFLAKLDWGVKVLASLEACRRVAYENLEDAARNGLHYVELRFSPRYMAMTHQLPVAGVVEAVIAGVKEGSRDFNVEARLIGILSRTFGEAACEEELEALLAHRDGITALDLAGDELGFPGNLFMDHFRRARDAGWRITVHAGEAAGPESIWQAIRELGAERIGHGVKAVQDPALMDYLAAQRIGIESCLTSNIQTSTVSSLAEHPLKTFLEHGVLACINTDDPAVQGVDIIHEYTFAAPAAGLSREQIRQAQKNGLELAFLSAQEKAALIQRVQQA
;
A
#
# COMPACT_ATOMS: atom_id res chain seq x y z
N MET A 1 -12.35 16.59 6.68
CA MET A 1 -11.21 17.52 6.74
C MET A 1 -10.16 16.89 7.62
N ILE A 2 -8.90 16.97 7.22
CA ILE A 2 -7.75 16.47 7.98
C ILE A 2 -7.64 17.28 9.28
N ASP A 3 -7.54 16.61 10.43
CA ASP A 3 -7.28 17.25 11.71
C ASP A 3 -5.77 17.41 11.88
N LEU A 4 -5.30 18.66 11.83
CA LEU A 4 -3.88 18.99 11.92
C LEU A 4 -3.29 18.77 13.33
N THR A 5 -4.12 18.52 14.34
CA THR A 5 -3.68 18.20 15.71
C THR A 5 -3.46 16.70 15.93
N LEU A 6 -3.72 15.88 14.91
CA LEU A 6 -3.52 14.44 14.92
C LEU A 6 -2.50 14.06 13.84
N PRO A 7 -1.65 13.05 14.10
CA PRO A 7 -0.80 12.49 13.05
C PRO A 7 -1.64 12.07 11.84
N LEU A 8 -1.17 12.46 10.66
CA LEU A 8 -1.69 11.99 9.38
C LEU A 8 -0.79 10.85 8.91
N THR A 9 -1.41 9.70 8.62
CA THR A 9 -0.72 8.47 8.25
C THR A 9 -1.24 7.94 6.93
N ASP A 10 -0.40 7.21 6.21
CA ASP A 10 -0.77 6.41 5.04
C ASP A 10 -0.06 5.06 5.16
N ILE A 11 -0.81 4.02 5.54
CA ILE A 11 -0.25 2.71 5.91
C ILE A 11 -0.51 1.64 4.84
N HIS A 12 -1.15 2.04 3.74
CA HIS A 12 -1.36 1.21 2.55
C HIS A 12 -1.01 2.04 1.32
N ARG A 13 0.31 2.09 1.06
CA ARG A 13 0.89 2.91 0.01
C ARG A 13 2.00 2.16 -0.72
N HIS A 14 1.73 1.82 -1.97
CA HIS A 14 2.67 1.13 -2.85
C HIS A 14 3.75 2.09 -3.37
N LEU A 15 5.00 1.82 -3.03
CA LEU A 15 6.16 2.59 -3.50
C LEU A 15 6.37 2.40 -5.00
N ASP A 16 6.25 1.15 -5.47
CA ASP A 16 6.41 0.73 -6.86
C ASP A 16 5.20 1.06 -7.74
N GLY A 17 4.04 1.33 -7.14
CA GLY A 17 2.88 1.96 -7.79
C GLY A 17 2.84 3.49 -7.72
N ASN A 18 3.82 4.12 -7.05
CA ASN A 18 3.93 5.57 -6.91
C ASN A 18 5.19 6.14 -7.58
N ILE A 19 5.56 5.62 -8.75
CA ILE A 19 6.68 6.15 -9.53
C ILE A 19 6.20 7.33 -10.37
N ARG A 20 6.76 8.52 -10.10
CA ARG A 20 6.40 9.77 -10.79
C ARG A 20 6.55 9.63 -12.31
N ALA A 21 5.56 10.08 -13.08
CA ALA A 21 5.63 10.05 -14.55
C ALA A 21 6.87 10.77 -15.12
N GLN A 22 7.34 11.84 -14.47
CA GLN A 22 8.60 12.51 -14.87
C GLN A 22 9.81 11.62 -14.64
N THR A 23 9.86 10.89 -13.52
CA THR A 23 10.93 9.93 -13.23
C THR A 23 10.93 8.77 -14.22
N ILE A 24 9.76 8.31 -14.68
CA ILE A 24 9.66 7.32 -15.76
C ILE A 24 10.33 7.84 -17.05
N LEU A 25 10.03 9.07 -17.47
CA LEU A 25 10.67 9.70 -18.64
C LEU A 25 12.18 9.84 -18.46
N ASP A 26 12.63 10.29 -17.28
CA ASP A 26 14.05 10.53 -17.00
C ASP A 26 14.84 9.23 -17.04
N LEU A 27 14.36 8.19 -16.35
CA LEU A 27 15.02 6.88 -16.31
C LEU A 27 14.96 6.17 -17.67
N GLY A 28 13.84 6.29 -18.38
CA GLY A 28 13.72 5.78 -19.76
C GLY A 28 14.76 6.41 -20.69
N ARG A 29 14.98 7.72 -20.62
CA ARG A 29 16.04 8.41 -21.39
C ARG A 29 17.44 8.00 -20.92
N GLN A 30 17.67 7.95 -19.60
CA GLN A 30 18.96 7.61 -19.01
C GLN A 30 19.44 6.21 -19.43
N PHE A 31 18.53 5.23 -19.46
CA PHE A 31 18.84 3.85 -19.83
C PHE A 31 18.54 3.52 -21.30
N ASN A 32 18.18 4.53 -22.10
CA ASN A 32 17.84 4.38 -23.53
C ASN A 32 16.76 3.31 -23.78
N LEU A 33 15.70 3.33 -22.97
CA LEU A 33 14.55 2.43 -23.05
C LEU A 33 13.45 3.03 -23.92
N ALA A 34 12.82 2.20 -24.75
CA ALA A 34 11.65 2.63 -25.52
C ALA A 34 10.43 2.77 -24.59
N LEU A 35 9.94 4.00 -24.47
CA LEU A 35 8.70 4.33 -23.76
C LEU A 35 7.53 4.46 -24.76
N PRO A 36 6.28 4.34 -24.30
CA PRO A 36 5.11 4.48 -25.19
C PRO A 36 4.87 5.95 -25.58
N ALA A 37 5.60 6.89 -24.96
CA ALA A 37 5.50 8.33 -25.13
C ALA A 37 6.78 9.03 -24.63
N ASP A 38 7.01 10.26 -25.08
CA ASP A 38 8.23 11.05 -24.83
C ASP A 38 8.00 12.35 -24.04
N THR A 39 6.73 12.70 -23.78
CA THR A 39 6.33 13.86 -22.96
C THR A 39 5.40 13.42 -21.82
N LEU A 40 5.26 14.26 -20.78
CA LEU A 40 4.37 13.94 -19.65
C LEU A 40 2.92 13.74 -20.07
N ASP A 41 2.40 14.64 -20.90
CA ASP A 41 0.98 14.62 -21.30
C ASP A 41 0.67 13.38 -22.15
N THR A 42 1.59 12.98 -23.03
CA THR A 42 1.42 11.76 -23.85
C THR A 42 1.72 10.48 -23.07
N LEU A 43 2.52 10.52 -22.00
CA LEU A 43 2.82 9.35 -21.16
C LEU A 43 1.71 9.03 -20.15
N ARG A 44 1.06 10.05 -19.57
CA ARG A 44 0.06 9.88 -18.50
C ARG A 44 -0.99 8.79 -18.79
N PRO A 45 -1.63 8.70 -19.97
CA PRO A 45 -2.63 7.65 -20.23
C PRO A 45 -2.09 6.21 -20.14
N HIS A 46 -0.78 6.01 -20.26
CA HIS A 46 -0.13 4.71 -20.18
C HIS A 46 0.24 4.29 -18.76
N VAL A 47 0.43 5.26 -17.85
CA VAL A 47 0.96 5.04 -16.49
C VAL A 47 0.00 5.46 -15.39
N GLN A 48 -1.11 6.11 -15.77
CA GLN A 48 -2.16 6.58 -14.88
C GLN A 48 -3.52 6.10 -15.40
N VAL A 49 -4.44 5.80 -14.47
CA VAL A 49 -5.83 5.52 -14.75
C VAL A 49 -6.53 6.81 -15.19
N THR A 50 -7.06 6.81 -16.40
CA THR A 50 -7.81 7.95 -16.98
C THR A 50 -9.32 7.77 -16.90
N SER A 51 -9.76 6.54 -16.66
CA SER A 51 -11.14 6.10 -16.48
C SER A 51 -11.09 4.77 -15.72
N ASN A 52 -12.11 4.45 -14.92
CA ASN A 52 -12.15 3.21 -14.15
C ASN A 52 -11.83 1.98 -15.03
N GLU A 53 -10.97 1.12 -14.52
CA GLU A 53 -10.59 -0.13 -15.18
C GLU A 53 -11.65 -1.21 -14.88
N PRO A 54 -11.89 -2.16 -15.80
CA PRO A 54 -12.99 -3.11 -15.66
C PRO A 54 -12.79 -4.15 -14.55
N ASN A 55 -11.56 -4.30 -14.03
CA ASN A 55 -11.20 -5.20 -12.94
C ASN A 55 -9.78 -4.87 -12.41
N LEU A 56 -9.42 -5.50 -11.29
CA LEU A 56 -8.10 -5.41 -10.64
C LEU A 56 -6.93 -5.70 -11.60
N VAL A 57 -7.00 -6.74 -12.42
CA VAL A 57 -5.88 -7.13 -13.31
C VAL A 57 -5.60 -6.05 -14.37
N SER A 58 -6.64 -5.42 -14.93
CA SER A 58 -6.49 -4.29 -15.84
C SER A 58 -5.85 -3.07 -15.16
N PHE A 59 -6.20 -2.81 -13.89
CA PHE A 59 -5.58 -1.76 -13.08
C PHE A 59 -4.08 -2.04 -12.84
N LEU A 60 -3.73 -3.27 -12.45
CA LEU A 60 -2.34 -3.67 -12.18
C LEU A 60 -1.41 -3.44 -13.38
N ALA A 61 -1.92 -3.55 -14.61
CA ALA A 61 -1.14 -3.31 -15.83
C ALA A 61 -0.64 -1.85 -15.98
N LYS A 62 -1.20 -0.89 -15.23
CA LYS A 62 -0.74 0.51 -15.24
C LYS A 62 0.58 0.72 -14.49
N LEU A 63 0.89 -0.13 -13.50
CA LEU A 63 2.13 -0.07 -12.73
C LEU A 63 3.35 -0.47 -13.56
N ASP A 64 3.14 -1.30 -14.59
CA ASP A 64 4.20 -1.93 -15.39
C ASP A 64 5.25 -0.96 -15.91
N TRP A 65 4.82 0.19 -16.45
CA TRP A 65 5.75 1.15 -17.04
C TRP A 65 6.65 1.82 -15.99
N GLY A 66 6.16 1.96 -14.76
CA GLY A 66 6.95 2.44 -13.63
C GLY A 66 8.11 1.50 -13.33
N VAL A 67 7.82 0.21 -13.15
CA VAL A 67 8.88 -0.77 -12.82
C VAL A 67 9.75 -1.14 -14.02
N LYS A 68 9.22 -1.06 -15.25
CA LYS A 68 9.99 -1.35 -16.49
C LYS A 68 11.18 -0.42 -16.70
N VAL A 69 11.23 0.75 -16.08
CA VAL A 69 12.37 1.67 -16.18
C VAL A 69 13.42 1.48 -15.08
N LEU A 70 13.20 0.59 -14.12
CA LEU A 70 14.13 0.31 -13.03
C LEU A 70 15.29 -0.58 -13.50
N ALA A 71 16.22 -0.01 -14.27
CA ALA A 71 17.34 -0.74 -14.87
C ALA A 71 18.62 -0.78 -14.00
N SER A 72 18.55 -0.28 -12.76
CA SER A 72 19.66 -0.35 -11.81
C SER A 72 19.18 -0.21 -10.36
N LEU A 73 19.99 -0.64 -9.40
CA LEU A 73 19.70 -0.44 -7.97
C LEU A 73 19.64 1.05 -7.58
N GLU A 74 20.40 1.90 -8.26
CA GLU A 74 20.33 3.36 -8.04
C GLU A 74 18.98 3.94 -8.47
N ALA A 75 18.37 3.39 -9.52
CA ALA A 75 17.01 3.77 -9.91
C ALA A 75 15.98 3.36 -8.84
N CYS A 76 16.11 2.15 -8.26
CA CYS A 76 15.27 1.69 -7.15
C CYS A 76 15.42 2.60 -5.92
N ARG A 77 16.66 2.99 -5.58
CA ARG A 77 16.94 3.93 -4.49
C ARG A 77 16.34 5.30 -4.75
N ARG A 78 16.47 5.84 -5.97
CA ARG A 78 15.86 7.11 -6.38
C ARG A 78 14.36 7.11 -6.15
N VAL A 79 13.64 6.10 -6.66
CA VAL A 79 12.17 6.06 -6.50
C VAL A 79 11.75 5.88 -5.05
N ALA A 80 12.53 5.17 -4.24
CA ALA A 80 12.29 5.06 -2.80
C ALA A 80 12.47 6.42 -2.08
N TYR A 81 13.54 7.15 -2.39
CA TYR A 81 13.77 8.50 -1.85
C TYR A 81 12.67 9.48 -2.27
N GLU A 82 12.29 9.48 -3.56
CA GLU A 82 11.22 10.34 -4.10
C GLU A 82 9.86 10.05 -3.47
N ASN A 83 9.57 8.80 -3.09
CA ASN A 83 8.35 8.44 -2.38
C ASN A 83 8.22 9.12 -1.01
N LEU A 84 9.33 9.33 -0.29
CA LEU A 84 9.32 10.07 0.98
C LEU A 84 9.13 11.57 0.75
N GLU A 85 9.70 12.09 -0.33
CA GLU A 85 9.45 13.47 -0.75
C GLU A 85 7.96 13.69 -1.09
N ASP A 86 7.34 12.75 -1.79
CA ASP A 86 5.90 12.79 -2.10
C ASP A 86 5.04 12.69 -0.84
N ALA A 87 5.40 11.83 0.10
CA ALA A 87 4.72 11.74 1.38
C ALA A 87 4.80 13.06 2.16
N ALA A 88 5.99 13.68 2.21
CA ALA A 88 6.19 14.96 2.88
C ALA A 88 5.38 16.10 2.24
N ARG A 89 5.35 16.15 0.89
CA ARG A 89 4.55 17.14 0.14
C ARG A 89 3.05 17.03 0.42
N ASN A 90 2.58 15.86 0.84
CA ASN A 90 1.20 15.59 1.20
C ASN A 90 0.91 15.72 2.71
N GLY A 91 1.88 16.19 3.50
CA GLY A 91 1.72 16.41 4.94
C GLY A 91 1.63 15.13 5.77
N LEU A 92 2.11 14.01 5.24
CA LEU A 92 2.17 12.75 5.98
C LEU A 92 3.26 12.82 7.05
N HIS A 93 2.88 12.46 8.27
CA HIS A 93 3.81 12.42 9.41
C HIS A 93 4.46 11.03 9.55
N TYR A 94 3.75 10.00 9.09
CA TYR A 94 4.17 8.61 9.11
C TYR A 94 3.63 7.87 7.90
N VAL A 95 4.46 7.03 7.27
CA VAL A 95 4.04 6.16 6.16
C VAL A 95 4.54 4.73 6.34
N GLU A 96 3.77 3.77 5.83
CA GLU A 96 4.25 2.41 5.60
C GLU A 96 4.30 2.16 4.10
N LEU A 97 5.52 2.19 3.57
CA LEU A 97 5.76 1.99 2.15
C LEU A 97 5.88 0.50 1.89
N ARG A 98 4.96 -0.03 1.10
CA ARG A 98 4.96 -1.42 0.65
C ARG A 98 5.55 -1.52 -0.75
N PHE A 99 6.33 -2.56 -1.01
CA PHE A 99 6.98 -2.76 -2.30
C PHE A 99 7.26 -4.24 -2.58
N SER A 100 7.17 -4.62 -3.85
CA SER A 100 7.46 -5.95 -4.36
C SER A 100 8.85 -5.97 -5.02
N PRO A 101 9.90 -6.43 -4.31
CA PRO A 101 11.26 -6.32 -4.81
C PRO A 101 11.48 -7.11 -6.10
N ARG A 102 10.80 -8.25 -6.30
CA ARG A 102 10.93 -9.01 -7.55
C ARG A 102 10.13 -8.38 -8.67
N TYR A 103 8.96 -7.79 -8.41
CA TYR A 103 8.24 -7.02 -9.45
C TYR A 103 9.08 -5.84 -9.94
N MET A 104 9.72 -5.11 -9.02
CA MET A 104 10.67 -4.05 -9.37
C MET A 104 11.88 -4.58 -10.15
N ALA A 105 12.38 -5.77 -9.82
CA ALA A 105 13.57 -6.36 -10.45
C ALA A 105 13.31 -7.02 -11.81
N MET A 106 12.10 -7.51 -12.07
CA MET A 106 11.85 -8.54 -13.10
C MET A 106 12.24 -8.13 -14.53
N THR A 107 12.05 -6.85 -14.88
CA THR A 107 12.27 -6.38 -16.26
C THR A 107 13.75 -6.44 -16.63
N HIS A 108 14.63 -6.06 -15.70
CA HIS A 108 16.07 -5.95 -15.92
C HIS A 108 16.88 -7.02 -15.16
N GLN A 109 16.19 -8.01 -14.58
CA GLN A 109 16.79 -9.10 -13.78
C GLN A 109 17.76 -8.57 -12.72
N LEU A 110 17.35 -7.52 -12.00
CA LEU A 110 18.14 -6.99 -10.88
C LEU A 110 18.25 -8.05 -9.77
N PRO A 111 19.35 -8.07 -8.99
CA PRO A 111 19.42 -8.89 -7.79
C PRO A 111 18.30 -8.48 -6.81
N VAL A 112 17.36 -9.37 -6.54
CA VAL A 112 16.15 -9.05 -5.74
C VAL A 112 16.51 -8.54 -4.34
N ALA A 113 17.47 -9.16 -3.65
CA ALA A 113 17.98 -8.67 -2.37
C ALA A 113 18.65 -7.28 -2.49
N GLY A 114 19.34 -7.01 -3.60
CA GLY A 114 19.90 -5.69 -3.89
C GLY A 114 18.83 -4.62 -4.08
N VAL A 115 17.67 -4.97 -4.62
CA VAL A 115 16.52 -4.05 -4.70
C VAL A 115 16.00 -3.73 -3.29
N VAL A 116 15.90 -4.72 -2.41
CA VAL A 116 15.52 -4.52 -1.00
C VAL A 116 16.51 -3.57 -0.31
N GLU A 117 17.81 -3.81 -0.45
CA GLU A 117 18.85 -2.93 0.10
C GLU A 117 18.74 -1.49 -0.42
N ALA A 118 18.54 -1.32 -1.73
CA ALA A 118 18.40 -0.01 -2.36
C ALA A 118 17.18 0.77 -1.87
N VAL A 119 16.04 0.08 -1.70
CA VAL A 119 14.81 0.67 -1.15
C VAL A 119 15.01 1.10 0.30
N ILE A 120 15.63 0.24 1.13
CA ILE A 120 15.97 0.58 2.52
C ILE A 120 16.84 1.85 2.58
N ALA A 121 17.88 1.92 1.72
CA ALA A 121 18.76 3.08 1.67
C ALA A 121 18.02 4.37 1.25
N GLY A 122 17.21 4.29 0.18
CA GLY A 122 16.45 5.45 -0.32
C GLY A 122 15.41 5.96 0.68
N VAL A 123 14.68 5.04 1.33
CA VAL A 123 13.72 5.40 2.39
C VAL A 123 14.41 6.03 3.59
N LYS A 124 15.54 5.46 4.05
CA LYS A 124 16.29 6.01 5.18
C LYS A 124 16.78 7.44 4.90
N GLU A 125 17.22 7.70 3.68
CA GLU A 125 17.67 9.03 3.25
C GLU A 125 16.50 10.01 3.15
N GLY A 126 15.41 9.61 2.50
CA GLY A 126 14.22 10.44 2.38
C GLY A 126 13.61 10.77 3.74
N SER A 127 13.51 9.81 4.66
CA SER A 127 13.02 10.04 6.03
C SER A 127 13.86 11.07 6.77
N ARG A 128 15.19 11.01 6.64
CA ARG A 128 16.10 11.99 7.24
C ARG A 128 15.90 13.39 6.63
N ASP A 129 15.84 13.48 5.31
CA ASP A 129 15.90 14.76 4.59
C ASP A 129 14.53 15.48 4.59
N PHE A 130 13.43 14.74 4.64
CA PHE A 130 12.07 15.28 4.62
C PHE A 130 11.33 15.21 5.96
N ASN A 131 11.96 14.65 7.00
CA ASN A 131 11.38 14.52 8.35
C ASN A 131 10.04 13.77 8.38
N VAL A 132 9.92 12.70 7.58
CA VAL A 132 8.79 11.78 7.54
C VAL A 132 9.21 10.45 8.14
N GLU A 133 8.51 9.99 9.17
CA GLU A 133 8.76 8.66 9.74
C GLU A 133 8.27 7.59 8.76
N ALA A 134 9.06 6.55 8.51
CA ALA A 134 8.64 5.47 7.63
C ALA A 134 9.00 4.09 8.16
N ARG A 135 8.17 3.11 7.82
CA ARG A 135 8.48 1.68 7.92
C ARG A 135 8.26 1.03 6.55
N LEU A 136 8.94 -0.09 6.34
CA LEU A 136 8.87 -0.84 5.08
C LEU A 136 8.07 -2.12 5.27
N ILE A 137 7.23 -2.40 4.28
CA ILE A 137 6.47 -3.64 4.16
C ILE A 137 6.94 -4.36 2.89
N GLY A 138 7.43 -5.58 3.04
CA GLY A 138 7.77 -6.41 1.88
C GLY A 138 6.50 -7.03 1.30
N ILE A 139 6.31 -6.96 -0.01
CA ILE A 139 5.20 -7.63 -0.70
C ILE A 139 5.70 -8.95 -1.30
N LEU A 140 4.86 -9.97 -1.18
CA LEU A 140 4.87 -11.14 -2.06
C LEU A 140 3.84 -10.91 -3.18
N SER A 141 4.31 -10.80 -4.43
CA SER A 141 3.43 -10.59 -5.58
C SER A 141 2.82 -11.90 -6.08
N ARG A 142 1.65 -12.25 -5.51
CA ARG A 142 0.97 -13.54 -5.73
C ARG A 142 0.73 -13.88 -7.20
N THR A 143 0.58 -12.85 -8.05
CA THR A 143 0.40 -12.95 -9.51
C THR A 143 1.47 -13.80 -10.20
N PHE A 144 2.68 -13.88 -9.63
CA PHE A 144 3.81 -14.61 -10.23
C PHE A 144 3.98 -16.03 -9.67
N GLY A 145 3.10 -16.46 -8.76
CA GLY A 145 3.08 -17.80 -8.17
C GLY A 145 4.03 -18.02 -6.99
N GLU A 146 3.83 -19.14 -6.29
CA GLU A 146 4.51 -19.45 -5.01
C GLU A 146 6.03 -19.46 -5.11
N ALA A 147 6.60 -19.98 -6.20
CA ALA A 147 8.05 -20.03 -6.40
C ALA A 147 8.66 -18.64 -6.60
N ALA A 148 7.93 -17.72 -7.24
CA ALA A 148 8.36 -16.34 -7.38
C ALA A 148 8.29 -15.58 -6.05
N CYS A 149 7.25 -15.82 -5.27
CA CYS A 149 7.10 -15.26 -3.94
C CYS A 149 8.12 -15.84 -2.93
N GLU A 150 8.57 -17.08 -3.13
CA GLU A 150 9.65 -17.66 -2.35
C GLU A 150 10.97 -16.89 -2.55
N GLU A 151 11.29 -16.54 -3.81
CA GLU A 151 12.46 -15.69 -4.12
C GLU A 151 12.36 -14.30 -3.46
N GLU A 152 11.17 -13.69 -3.47
CA GLU A 152 10.93 -12.42 -2.78
C GLU A 152 11.09 -12.53 -1.26
N LEU A 153 10.54 -13.59 -0.67
CA LEU A 153 10.63 -13.83 0.76
C LEU A 153 12.08 -13.96 1.20
N GLU A 154 12.89 -14.75 0.48
CA GLU A 154 14.32 -14.91 0.78
C GLU A 154 15.08 -13.59 0.69
N ALA A 155 14.80 -12.78 -0.33
CA ALA A 155 15.42 -11.47 -0.50
C ALA A 155 15.05 -10.51 0.65
N LEU A 156 13.79 -10.51 1.09
CA LEU A 156 13.34 -9.71 2.22
C LEU A 156 13.95 -10.20 3.54
N LEU A 157 14.03 -11.52 3.76
CA LEU A 157 14.62 -12.12 4.96
C LEU A 157 16.12 -11.84 5.08
N ALA A 158 16.84 -11.75 3.95
CA ALA A 158 18.24 -11.33 3.94
C ALA A 158 18.45 -9.93 4.53
N HIS A 159 17.41 -9.09 4.53
CA HIS A 159 17.40 -7.74 5.11
C HIS A 159 16.34 -7.59 6.21
N ARG A 160 16.08 -8.67 6.97
CA ARG A 160 14.95 -8.74 7.91
C ARG A 160 14.80 -7.55 8.86
N ASP A 161 15.91 -7.00 9.35
CA ASP A 161 15.91 -5.94 10.36
C ASP A 161 15.52 -4.57 9.74
N GLY A 162 15.50 -4.47 8.41
CA GLY A 162 15.02 -3.31 7.66
C GLY A 162 13.55 -3.39 7.23
N ILE A 163 12.88 -4.52 7.45
CA ILE A 163 11.49 -4.77 7.08
C ILE A 163 10.64 -4.94 8.34
N THR A 164 9.47 -4.32 8.37
CA THR A 164 8.57 -4.32 9.53
C THR A 164 7.44 -5.33 9.41
N ALA A 165 6.93 -5.51 8.19
CA ALA A 165 5.81 -6.40 7.92
C ALA A 165 5.96 -7.11 6.57
N LEU A 166 5.21 -8.19 6.40
CA LEU A 166 4.99 -8.84 5.12
C LEU A 166 3.54 -8.62 4.66
N ASP A 167 3.36 -8.44 3.35
CA ASP A 167 2.09 -8.33 2.63
C ASP A 167 2.01 -9.36 1.49
N LEU A 168 0.79 -9.69 1.06
CA LEU A 168 0.48 -10.47 -0.14
C LEU A 168 -0.42 -9.62 -1.02
N ALA A 169 0.03 -9.29 -2.22
CA ALA A 169 -0.70 -8.41 -3.15
C ALA A 169 -0.67 -8.96 -4.58
N GLY A 170 -1.52 -8.41 -5.45
CA GLY A 170 -1.67 -8.83 -6.86
C GLY A 170 -2.98 -9.57 -7.12
N ASP A 171 -2.99 -10.49 -8.09
CA ASP A 171 -4.21 -11.19 -8.53
C ASP A 171 -4.79 -12.12 -7.45
N GLU A 172 -5.74 -11.58 -6.67
CA GLU A 172 -6.36 -12.27 -5.55
C GLU A 172 -7.12 -13.54 -5.96
N LEU A 173 -7.89 -13.47 -7.05
CA LEU A 173 -8.72 -14.58 -7.53
C LEU A 173 -7.88 -15.68 -8.16
N GLY A 174 -6.84 -15.32 -8.91
CA GLY A 174 -5.96 -16.27 -9.58
C GLY A 174 -5.09 -17.08 -8.62
N PHE A 175 -4.70 -16.49 -7.48
CA PHE A 175 -3.71 -17.09 -6.57
C PHE A 175 -4.19 -16.99 -5.12
N PRO A 176 -5.18 -17.77 -4.66
CA PRO A 176 -5.77 -17.63 -3.32
C PRO A 176 -4.75 -17.75 -2.17
N GLY A 177 -5.04 -17.12 -1.02
CA GLY A 177 -4.07 -16.92 0.06
C GLY A 177 -3.57 -18.22 0.70
N ASN A 178 -4.34 -19.31 0.60
CA ASN A 178 -3.97 -20.62 1.12
C ASN A 178 -2.73 -21.23 0.45
N LEU A 179 -2.33 -20.74 -0.73
CA LEU A 179 -1.08 -21.15 -1.38
C LEU A 179 0.16 -20.64 -0.64
N PHE A 180 0.04 -19.58 0.16
CA PHE A 180 1.18 -18.86 0.74
C PHE A 180 1.36 -19.13 2.25
N MET A 181 0.72 -20.17 2.80
CA MET A 181 0.76 -20.44 4.24
C MET A 181 2.17 -20.62 4.80
N ASP A 182 3.07 -21.29 4.07
CA ASP A 182 4.43 -21.50 4.54
C ASP A 182 5.24 -20.18 4.52
N HIS A 183 5.05 -19.35 3.50
CA HIS A 183 5.66 -18.03 3.40
C HIS A 183 5.31 -17.17 4.62
N PHE A 184 4.01 -17.12 4.96
CA PHE A 184 3.54 -16.33 6.10
C PHE A 184 3.91 -16.94 7.45
N ARG A 185 4.01 -18.28 7.56
CA ARG A 185 4.57 -18.92 8.75
C ARG A 185 6.00 -18.44 9.00
N ARG A 186 6.84 -18.43 7.96
CA ARG A 186 8.24 -17.98 8.05
C ARG A 186 8.37 -16.50 8.36
N ALA A 187 7.49 -15.65 7.82
CA ALA A 187 7.44 -14.23 8.17
C ALA A 187 7.14 -14.01 9.66
N ARG A 188 6.17 -14.75 10.22
CA ARG A 188 5.87 -14.70 11.66
C ARG A 188 7.01 -15.27 12.50
N ASP A 189 7.64 -16.36 12.07
CA ASP A 189 8.83 -16.93 12.74
C ASP A 189 10.02 -15.93 12.74
N ALA A 190 10.11 -15.06 11.73
CA ALA A 190 11.07 -13.97 11.67
C ALA A 190 10.70 -12.74 12.53
N GLY A 191 9.50 -12.74 13.12
CA GLY A 191 9.01 -11.66 13.99
C GLY A 191 8.40 -10.47 13.24
N TRP A 192 8.13 -10.60 11.93
CA TRP A 192 7.44 -9.56 11.18
C TRP A 192 5.94 -9.52 11.50
N ARG A 193 5.37 -8.32 11.36
CA ARG A 193 3.92 -8.09 11.37
C ARG A 193 3.30 -8.58 10.06
N ILE A 194 2.00 -8.82 10.06
CA ILE A 194 1.30 -9.34 8.88
C ILE A 194 0.15 -8.41 8.47
N THR A 195 0.17 -7.97 7.20
CA THR A 195 -1.01 -7.46 6.49
C THR A 195 -1.24 -8.30 5.23
N VAL A 196 -2.45 -8.34 4.69
CA VAL A 196 -2.77 -9.13 3.50
C VAL A 196 -3.85 -8.42 2.68
N HIS A 197 -3.66 -8.28 1.36
CA HIS A 197 -4.76 -7.94 0.47
C HIS A 197 -5.76 -9.09 0.40
N ALA A 198 -6.96 -8.86 0.93
CA ALA A 198 -8.03 -9.85 0.93
C ALA A 198 -9.41 -9.21 0.91
N GLY A 199 -10.35 -9.87 0.25
CA GLY A 199 -11.73 -9.42 0.12
C GLY A 199 -11.87 -8.15 -0.70
N GLU A 200 -10.99 -7.97 -1.69
CA GLU A 200 -11.09 -6.91 -2.69
C GLU A 200 -11.85 -7.43 -3.91
N ALA A 201 -11.23 -8.38 -4.62
CA ALA A 201 -11.78 -9.07 -5.77
C ALA A 201 -12.48 -10.39 -5.36
N ALA A 202 -11.99 -11.07 -4.32
CA ALA A 202 -12.63 -12.26 -3.74
C ALA A 202 -13.62 -11.91 -2.60
N GLY A 203 -14.31 -12.91 -2.07
CA GLY A 203 -15.32 -12.74 -1.03
C GLY A 203 -14.77 -12.74 0.40
N PRO A 204 -15.66 -12.71 1.41
CA PRO A 204 -15.29 -12.72 2.84
C PRO A 204 -14.48 -13.96 3.26
N GLU A 205 -14.57 -15.07 2.53
CA GLU A 205 -13.76 -16.27 2.75
C GLU A 205 -12.26 -16.01 2.61
N SER A 206 -11.85 -15.12 1.70
CA SER A 206 -10.45 -14.69 1.55
C SER A 206 -9.97 -13.95 2.78
N ILE A 207 -10.81 -13.09 3.35
CA ILE A 207 -10.52 -12.33 4.58
C ILE A 207 -10.39 -13.28 5.77
N TRP A 208 -11.32 -14.23 5.92
CA TRP A 208 -11.24 -15.25 6.98
C TRP A 208 -9.96 -16.07 6.89
N GLN A 209 -9.57 -16.47 5.68
CA GLN A 209 -8.35 -17.24 5.42
C GLN A 209 -7.09 -16.42 5.79
N ALA A 210 -7.01 -15.18 5.35
CA ALA A 210 -5.90 -14.28 5.68
C ALA A 210 -5.74 -14.12 7.21
N ILE A 211 -6.84 -13.94 7.93
CA ILE A 211 -6.83 -13.81 9.38
C ILE A 211 -6.38 -15.12 10.06
N ARG A 212 -7.01 -16.25 9.72
CA ARG A 212 -6.87 -17.50 10.49
C ARG A 212 -5.62 -18.30 10.14
N GLU A 213 -5.18 -18.23 8.89
CA GLU A 213 -4.09 -19.10 8.38
C GLU A 213 -2.82 -18.30 8.11
N LEU A 214 -2.95 -17.08 7.58
CA LEU A 214 -1.81 -16.18 7.34
C LEU A 214 -1.48 -15.33 8.57
N GLY A 215 -2.38 -15.25 9.55
CA GLY A 215 -2.16 -14.52 10.80
C GLY A 215 -2.20 -13.01 10.61
N ALA A 216 -3.02 -12.53 9.67
CA ALA A 216 -3.14 -11.11 9.36
C ALA A 216 -3.65 -10.28 10.55
N GLU A 217 -2.90 -9.24 10.89
CA GLU A 217 -3.27 -8.23 11.89
C GLU A 217 -4.04 -7.07 11.27
N ARG A 218 -3.84 -6.87 9.96
CA ARG A 218 -4.57 -5.90 9.13
C ARG A 218 -4.92 -6.53 7.78
N ILE A 219 -5.98 -6.03 7.15
CA ILE A 219 -6.46 -6.47 5.84
C ILE A 219 -6.46 -5.27 4.89
N GLY A 220 -5.74 -5.43 3.79
CA GLY A 220 -5.78 -4.54 2.62
C GLY A 220 -7.17 -4.58 1.99
N HIS A 221 -7.82 -3.42 1.87
CA HIS A 221 -9.18 -3.21 1.40
C HIS A 221 -10.27 -3.84 2.29
N GLY A 222 -10.40 -5.18 2.31
CA GLY A 222 -11.40 -5.90 3.10
C GLY A 222 -12.86 -5.58 2.75
N VAL A 223 -13.13 -4.99 1.58
CA VAL A 223 -14.44 -4.42 1.25
C VAL A 223 -15.58 -5.43 1.29
N LYS A 224 -15.33 -6.72 1.04
CA LYS A 224 -16.37 -7.75 1.08
C LYS A 224 -16.71 -8.23 2.49
N ALA A 225 -16.02 -7.75 3.53
CA ALA A 225 -16.35 -8.11 4.92
C ALA A 225 -17.78 -7.76 5.32
N VAL A 226 -18.36 -6.68 4.78
CA VAL A 226 -19.75 -6.28 5.06
C VAL A 226 -20.81 -7.30 4.59
N GLN A 227 -20.41 -8.28 3.79
CA GLN A 227 -21.29 -9.38 3.35
C GLN A 227 -21.43 -10.47 4.41
N ASP A 228 -20.58 -10.48 5.45
CA ASP A 228 -20.58 -11.44 6.54
C ASP A 228 -20.62 -10.72 7.90
N PRO A 229 -21.80 -10.66 8.56
CA PRO A 229 -21.94 -10.03 9.88
C PRO A 229 -21.03 -10.65 10.95
N ALA A 230 -20.76 -11.95 10.91
CA ALA A 230 -19.88 -12.59 11.89
C ALA A 230 -18.42 -12.17 11.70
N LEU A 231 -18.00 -11.93 10.46
CA LEU A 231 -16.70 -11.36 10.16
C LEU A 231 -16.59 -9.92 10.66
N MET A 232 -17.61 -9.08 10.42
CA MET A 232 -17.65 -7.70 10.94
C MET A 232 -17.52 -7.65 12.47
N ASP A 233 -18.27 -8.50 13.18
CA ASP A 233 -18.17 -8.62 14.64
C ASP A 233 -16.76 -9.07 15.08
N TYR A 234 -16.18 -10.02 14.36
CA TYR A 234 -14.84 -10.52 14.66
C TYR A 234 -13.75 -9.46 14.44
N LEU A 235 -13.81 -8.71 13.33
CA LEU A 235 -12.87 -7.63 13.02
C LEU A 235 -12.88 -6.57 14.13
N ALA A 236 -14.05 -6.14 14.57
CA ALA A 236 -14.20 -5.17 15.66
C ALA A 236 -13.69 -5.74 17.01
N ALA A 237 -14.11 -6.96 17.36
CA ALA A 237 -13.76 -7.58 18.64
C ALA A 237 -12.26 -7.88 18.77
N GLN A 238 -11.61 -8.33 17.69
CA GLN A 238 -10.18 -8.65 17.67
C GLN A 238 -9.31 -7.45 17.27
N ARG A 239 -9.91 -6.29 16.98
CA ARG A 239 -9.22 -5.07 16.56
C ARG A 239 -8.36 -5.28 15.31
N ILE A 240 -8.80 -6.12 14.38
CA ILE A 240 -8.12 -6.34 13.10
C ILE A 240 -8.35 -5.10 12.23
N GLY A 241 -7.25 -4.55 11.71
CA GLY A 241 -7.29 -3.31 10.94
C GLY A 241 -7.85 -3.51 9.54
N ILE A 242 -8.58 -2.50 9.04
CA ILE A 242 -9.00 -2.40 7.65
C ILE A 242 -8.31 -1.20 7.00
N GLU A 243 -7.52 -1.47 5.98
CA GLU A 243 -6.77 -0.49 5.22
C GLU A 243 -7.62 -0.08 3.99
N SER A 244 -8.52 0.89 4.14
CA SER A 244 -9.42 1.31 3.04
C SER A 244 -8.75 2.26 2.07
N CYS A 245 -8.98 2.05 0.77
CA CYS A 245 -8.41 2.81 -0.35
C CYS A 245 -9.54 3.22 -1.31
N LEU A 246 -10.18 4.38 -1.04
CA LEU A 246 -11.48 4.72 -1.62
C LEU A 246 -11.42 4.88 -3.14
N THR A 247 -10.49 5.70 -3.63
CA THR A 247 -10.33 5.92 -5.07
C THR A 247 -9.84 4.65 -5.78
N SER A 248 -8.93 3.89 -5.18
CA SER A 248 -8.48 2.60 -5.70
C SER A 248 -9.67 1.67 -5.94
N ASN A 249 -10.54 1.47 -4.94
CA ASN A 249 -11.67 0.56 -5.07
C ASN A 249 -12.70 0.99 -6.13
N ILE A 250 -12.76 2.28 -6.48
CA ILE A 250 -13.53 2.77 -7.63
C ILE A 250 -12.82 2.44 -8.95
N GLN A 251 -11.52 2.69 -9.02
CA GLN A 251 -10.72 2.52 -10.23
C GLN A 251 -10.51 1.04 -10.59
N THR A 252 -10.53 0.13 -9.61
CA THR A 252 -10.50 -1.33 -9.84
C THR A 252 -11.88 -1.93 -10.12
N SER A 253 -12.95 -1.11 -10.13
CA SER A 253 -14.35 -1.54 -10.19
C SER A 253 -14.78 -2.49 -9.05
N THR A 254 -14.01 -2.49 -7.95
CA THR A 254 -14.29 -3.26 -6.74
C THR A 254 -15.53 -2.74 -6.02
N VAL A 255 -15.76 -1.43 -6.04
CA VAL A 255 -17.03 -0.80 -5.67
C VAL A 255 -17.57 0.02 -6.85
N SER A 256 -18.89 0.05 -7.01
CA SER A 256 -19.51 0.72 -8.16
C SER A 256 -19.52 2.25 -8.03
N SER A 257 -19.61 2.74 -6.80
CA SER A 257 -19.64 4.16 -6.46
C SER A 257 -19.18 4.39 -5.03
N LEU A 258 -18.66 5.59 -4.74
CA LEU A 258 -18.18 5.93 -3.39
C LEU A 258 -19.32 5.88 -2.37
N ALA A 259 -20.55 6.23 -2.77
CA ALA A 259 -21.72 6.19 -1.90
C ALA A 259 -22.05 4.78 -1.38
N GLU A 260 -21.60 3.74 -2.08
CA GLU A 260 -21.75 2.33 -1.69
C GLU A 260 -20.50 1.78 -0.96
N HIS A 261 -19.47 2.60 -0.73
CA HIS A 261 -18.23 2.15 -0.14
C HIS A 261 -18.42 1.76 1.35
N PRO A 262 -17.91 0.59 1.81
CA PRO A 262 -18.20 0.05 3.15
C PRO A 262 -17.48 0.76 4.31
N LEU A 263 -16.57 1.70 4.02
CA LEU A 263 -15.81 2.44 5.05
C LEU A 263 -16.70 3.05 6.14
N LYS A 264 -17.83 3.66 5.75
CA LYS A 264 -18.76 4.21 6.73
C LYS A 264 -19.32 3.13 7.66
N THR A 265 -19.74 2.01 7.08
CA THR A 265 -20.26 0.85 7.81
C THR A 265 -19.22 0.25 8.75
N PHE A 266 -17.96 0.15 8.33
CA PHE A 266 -16.87 -0.30 9.22
C PHE A 266 -16.74 0.60 10.46
N LEU A 267 -16.71 1.91 10.27
CA LEU A 267 -16.57 2.86 11.37
C LEU A 267 -17.78 2.84 12.31
N GLU A 268 -19.00 2.72 11.77
CA GLU A 268 -20.24 2.61 12.54
C GLU A 268 -20.32 1.29 13.33
N HIS A 269 -19.70 0.23 12.83
CA HIS A 269 -19.61 -1.07 13.50
C HIS A 269 -18.43 -1.18 14.49
N GLY A 270 -17.67 -0.10 14.68
CA GLY A 270 -16.51 -0.07 15.58
C GLY A 270 -15.27 -0.81 15.05
N VAL A 271 -15.24 -1.16 13.76
CA VAL A 271 -14.05 -1.70 13.10
C VAL A 271 -13.00 -0.60 12.97
N LEU A 272 -11.74 -0.94 13.24
CA LEU A 272 -10.61 -0.04 13.03
C LEU A 272 -10.33 0.07 11.52
N ALA A 273 -11.04 0.96 10.83
CA ALA A 273 -10.77 1.28 9.44
C ALA A 273 -10.06 2.64 9.30
N CYS A 274 -9.05 2.72 8.45
CA CYS A 274 -8.32 3.95 8.13
C CYS A 274 -8.40 4.29 6.63
N ILE A 275 -8.03 5.52 6.26
CA ILE A 275 -8.00 6.02 4.88
C ILE A 275 -6.56 6.01 4.38
N ASN A 276 -6.31 5.43 3.21
CA ASN A 276 -5.00 5.28 2.57
C ASN A 276 -5.09 5.58 1.08
N THR A 277 -3.95 5.74 0.42
CA THR A 277 -3.93 6.05 -1.02
C THR A 277 -3.91 4.84 -1.94
N ASP A 278 -3.20 3.77 -1.57
CA ASP A 278 -2.84 2.65 -2.46
C ASP A 278 -1.74 3.02 -3.48
N ASP A 279 -2.06 3.26 -4.75
CA ASP A 279 -1.09 3.58 -5.83
C ASP A 279 -1.22 5.04 -6.34
N PRO A 280 -0.73 6.05 -5.59
CA PRO A 280 -1.02 7.47 -5.88
C PRO A 280 -0.70 7.93 -7.30
N ALA A 281 0.49 7.60 -7.83
CA ALA A 281 0.89 8.00 -9.18
C ALA A 281 0.02 7.35 -10.27
N VAL A 282 -0.33 6.07 -10.09
CA VAL A 282 -1.22 5.35 -11.01
C VAL A 282 -2.64 5.90 -10.94
N GLN A 283 -3.11 6.27 -9.75
CA GLN A 283 -4.48 6.71 -9.56
C GLN A 283 -4.70 8.19 -9.87
N GLY A 284 -3.62 8.99 -9.91
CA GLY A 284 -3.69 10.44 -10.11
C GLY A 284 -4.26 11.21 -8.91
N VAL A 285 -4.21 10.60 -7.71
CA VAL A 285 -4.68 11.18 -6.45
C VAL A 285 -3.66 10.87 -5.34
N ASP A 286 -3.68 11.63 -4.25
CA ASP A 286 -2.89 11.35 -3.06
C ASP A 286 -3.74 11.63 -1.80
N ILE A 287 -3.20 11.45 -0.60
CA ILE A 287 -3.97 11.35 0.65
C ILE A 287 -4.87 12.56 0.91
N ILE A 288 -4.46 13.75 0.47
CA ILE A 288 -5.27 14.97 0.62
C ILE A 288 -6.59 14.83 -0.15
N HIS A 289 -6.56 14.28 -1.37
CA HIS A 289 -7.76 14.01 -2.16
C HIS A 289 -8.67 13.02 -1.46
N GLU A 290 -8.11 11.93 -0.93
CA GLU A 290 -8.88 10.89 -0.23
C GLU A 290 -9.66 11.47 0.95
N TYR A 291 -9.05 12.37 1.74
CA TYR A 291 -9.69 13.00 2.89
C TYR A 291 -10.63 14.17 2.56
N THR A 292 -10.38 14.90 1.47
CA THR A 292 -11.12 16.14 1.13
C THR A 292 -12.24 15.92 0.13
N PHE A 293 -12.15 14.89 -0.70
CA PHE A 293 -13.14 14.55 -1.73
C PHE A 293 -13.70 13.14 -1.54
N ALA A 294 -12.86 12.11 -1.55
CA ALA A 294 -13.35 10.72 -1.62
C ALA A 294 -14.12 10.31 -0.36
N ALA A 295 -13.61 10.61 0.84
CA ALA A 295 -14.25 10.25 2.10
C ALA A 295 -15.61 10.98 2.30
N PRO A 296 -15.75 12.30 2.05
CA PRO A 296 -17.06 12.95 2.00
C PRO A 296 -18.01 12.36 0.95
N ALA A 297 -17.51 12.03 -0.25
CA ALA A 297 -18.31 11.39 -1.30
C ALA A 297 -18.75 9.97 -0.94
N ALA A 298 -17.99 9.28 -0.07
CA ALA A 298 -18.38 8.02 0.55
C ALA A 298 -19.35 8.19 1.74
N GLY A 299 -19.86 9.40 1.97
CA GLY A 299 -20.90 9.68 2.95
C GLY A 299 -20.41 9.73 4.40
N LEU A 300 -19.10 9.78 4.63
CA LEU A 300 -18.53 9.92 5.96
C LEU A 300 -18.77 11.33 6.52
N SER A 301 -19.17 11.38 7.79
CA SER A 301 -19.22 12.62 8.55
C SER A 301 -17.81 13.14 8.89
N ARG A 302 -17.71 14.41 9.33
CA ARG A 302 -16.44 14.98 9.81
C ARG A 302 -15.85 14.18 10.97
N GLU A 303 -16.70 13.67 11.86
CA GLU A 303 -16.29 12.85 13.01
C GLU A 303 -15.78 11.48 12.56
N GLN A 304 -16.45 10.84 11.59
CA GLN A 304 -16.01 9.58 11.01
C GLN A 304 -14.67 9.71 10.28
N ILE A 305 -14.45 10.78 9.50
CA ILE A 305 -13.16 11.06 8.85
C ILE A 305 -12.05 11.23 9.91
N ARG A 306 -12.34 11.98 10.98
CA ARG A 306 -11.40 12.16 12.09
C ARG A 306 -11.11 10.83 12.81
N GLN A 307 -12.11 9.97 12.97
CA GLN A 307 -11.93 8.65 13.57
C GLN A 307 -11.05 7.76 12.69
N ALA A 308 -11.25 7.77 11.36
CA ALA A 308 -10.40 7.04 10.42
C ALA A 308 -8.93 7.53 10.47
N GLN A 309 -8.71 8.84 10.65
CA GLN A 309 -7.35 9.39 10.84
C GLN A 309 -6.68 8.85 12.10
N LYS A 310 -7.40 8.80 13.23
CA LYS A 310 -6.89 8.20 14.48
C LYS A 310 -6.60 6.71 14.31
N ASN A 311 -7.50 6.00 13.63
CA ASN A 311 -7.35 4.58 13.38
C ASN A 311 -6.07 4.30 12.58
N GLY A 312 -5.70 5.16 11.62
CA GLY A 312 -4.46 5.00 10.86
C GLY A 312 -3.21 4.91 11.75
N LEU A 313 -3.10 5.80 12.76
CA LEU A 313 -2.02 5.72 13.74
C LEU A 313 -2.16 4.53 14.70
N GLU A 314 -3.38 4.22 15.13
CA GLU A 314 -3.64 3.05 15.99
C GLU A 314 -3.22 1.74 15.31
N LEU A 315 -3.39 1.65 13.99
CA LEU A 315 -3.06 0.48 13.17
C LEU A 315 -1.60 0.46 12.69
N ALA A 316 -0.87 1.56 12.80
CA ALA A 316 0.54 1.60 12.43
C ALA A 316 1.33 0.51 13.16
N PHE A 317 2.23 -0.17 12.45
CA PHE A 317 3.18 -1.14 12.99
C PHE A 317 4.35 -0.44 13.69
N LEU A 318 3.98 0.37 14.67
CA LEU A 318 4.83 1.10 15.59
C LEU A 318 4.57 0.61 17.01
N SER A 319 5.59 0.71 17.85
CA SER A 319 5.43 0.56 19.30
C SER A 319 4.52 1.65 19.85
N ALA A 320 3.94 1.39 21.03
CA ALA A 320 3.13 2.38 21.73
C ALA A 320 3.92 3.67 22.03
N GLN A 321 5.23 3.55 22.28
CA GLN A 321 6.11 4.69 22.54
C GLN A 321 6.30 5.56 21.27
N GLU A 322 6.52 4.94 20.11
CA GLU A 322 6.65 5.66 18.84
C GLU A 322 5.34 6.36 18.45
N LYS A 323 4.19 5.69 18.65
CA LYS A 323 2.86 6.32 18.44
C LYS A 323 2.65 7.53 19.35
N ALA A 324 3.01 7.43 20.62
CA ALA A 324 2.92 8.54 21.57
C ALA A 324 3.84 9.71 21.18
N ALA A 325 5.07 9.41 20.73
CA ALA A 325 6.02 10.43 20.25
C ALA A 325 5.49 11.17 19.01
N LEU A 326 4.86 10.45 18.06
CA LEU A 326 4.22 11.07 16.88
C LEU A 326 3.09 12.02 17.29
N ILE A 327 2.22 11.60 18.22
CA ILE A 327 1.13 12.44 18.74
C ILE A 327 1.70 13.71 19.37
N GLN A 328 2.71 13.56 20.23
CA GLN A 328 3.34 14.69 20.91
C GLN A 328 3.97 15.66 19.90
N ARG A 329 4.66 15.15 18.87
CA ARG A 329 5.30 15.96 17.83
C ARG A 329 4.28 16.83 17.09
N VAL A 330 3.13 16.27 16.72
CA VAL A 330 2.08 17.00 15.99
C VAL A 330 1.37 18.02 16.87
N GLN A 331 1.17 17.72 18.16
CA GLN A 331 0.55 18.67 19.10
C GLN A 331 1.45 19.86 19.45
N GLN A 332 2.74 19.78 19.18
CA GLN A 332 3.73 20.83 19.48
C GLN A 332 4.11 21.67 18.25
N ALA A 333 3.69 21.27 17.05
CA ALA A 333 3.93 21.97 15.79
C ALA A 333 2.90 23.09 15.56
#